data_AF-A0A0K9YLG8-F1
#
_entry.id   AF-A0A0K9YLG8-F1
#
_cell.length_a   1.000
_cell.length_b   1.000
_cell.length_c   1.000
_cell.angle_alpha   90.00
_cell.angle_beta   90.00
_cell.angle_gamma   90.00
#
_symmetry.space_group_name_H-M   'P 1'
#
loop_
_entity.id
_entity.type
_entity.pdbx_description
1 polymer ?
#
loop_
_entity_poly.entity_id
_entity_poly.type
_entity_poly.pdbx_seq_one_letter_code
_entity_poly.pdbx_strand_id
1 'polypeptide(L)' 'MVIAVNMNERCSVRLTGYGMEVLKMHYGRFISGKELETQISPDPLGYNYFQLWEIMQIFGASMFNGMNEVPFEDNVFYFN' A
#
# COMPACT_ATOMS: atom_id res chain seq x y z
N MET A 1 2.48 -28.35 -4.57
CA MET A 1 2.32 -27.29 -5.58
C MET A 1 3.04 -26.07 -5.06
N VAL A 2 4.11 -25.65 -5.72
CA VAL A 2 4.86 -24.43 -5.35
C VAL A 2 4.32 -23.31 -6.23
N ILE A 3 3.78 -22.26 -5.64
CA ILE A 3 3.36 -21.06 -6.36
C ILE A 3 4.55 -20.10 -6.29
N ALA A 4 5.13 -19.79 -7.45
CA ALA A 4 6.13 -18.73 -7.55
C ALA A 4 5.41 -17.39 -7.75
N VAL A 5 5.71 -16.41 -6.91
CA VAL A 5 5.15 -15.06 -6.99
C VAL A 5 6.28 -14.08 -7.28
N ASN A 6 6.10 -13.23 -8.28
CA ASN A 6 7.04 -12.15 -8.59
C ASN A 6 6.87 -11.02 -7.58
N MET A 7 7.86 -10.81 -6.70
CA MET A 7 7.82 -9.76 -5.70
C MET A 7 7.87 -8.34 -6.29
N ASN A 8 8.38 -8.21 -7.52
CA ASN A 8 8.44 -6.95 -8.26
C ASN A 8 7.19 -6.73 -9.13
N GLU A 9 6.21 -7.64 -9.08
CA GLU A 9 4.96 -7.49 -9.81
C GLU A 9 4.26 -6.21 -9.34
N ARG A 10 3.73 -5.44 -10.30
CA ARG A 10 3.02 -4.21 -10.00
C ARG A 10 1.59 -4.55 -9.58
N CYS A 11 1.26 -4.19 -8.34
CA CYS A 11 -0.04 -4.33 -7.74
C CYS A 11 -0.73 -2.97 -7.64
N SER A 12 -2.06 -2.96 -7.75
CA SER A 12 -2.89 -1.79 -7.40
C SER A 12 -3.83 -2.12 -6.24
N VAL A 13 -4.00 -1.14 -5.35
CA VAL A 13 -4.81 -1.24 -4.13
C VAL A 13 -5.57 0.06 -3.90
N ARG A 14 -6.75 -0.02 -3.28
CA ARG A 14 -7.40 1.14 -2.70
C ARG A 14 -7.10 1.20 -1.21
N LEU A 15 -6.68 2.37 -0.73
CA LEU A 15 -6.33 2.57 0.67
C LEU A 15 -7.52 3.14 1.42
N THR A 16 -7.76 2.63 2.63
CA THR A 16 -8.65 3.29 3.59
C THR A 16 -8.00 4.58 4.12
N GLY A 17 -8.75 5.36 4.90
CA GLY A 17 -8.16 6.50 5.62
C GLY A 17 -6.97 6.08 6.50
N TYR A 18 -7.09 4.95 7.20
CA TYR A 18 -6.00 4.38 7.99
C TYR A 18 -4.81 3.95 7.11
N GLY A 19 -5.06 3.28 5.99
CA GLY A 19 -4.00 2.90 5.05
C GLY A 19 -3.24 4.11 4.50
N MET A 20 -3.94 5.20 4.22
CA MET A 20 -3.32 6.45 3.78
C MET A 20 -2.41 7.05 4.87
N GLU A 21 -2.79 6.98 6.13
CA GLU A 21 -1.93 7.42 7.23
C GLU A 21 -0.69 6.54 7.40
N VAL A 22 -0.82 5.21 7.26
CA VAL A 22 0.33 4.29 7.25
C VAL A 22 1.31 4.64 6.13
N LEU A 23 0.79 4.90 4.93
CA LEU A 23 1.59 5.28 3.77
C LEU A 23 2.33 6.61 4.00
N LYS A 24 1.61 7.64 4.47
CA LYS A 24 2.18 8.95 4.84
C LYS A 24 3.27 8.82 5.90
N MET A 25 3.04 8.01 6.93
CA MET A 25 4.03 7.77 7.99
C MET A 25 5.26 7.03 7.48
N HIS A 26 5.12 6.12 6.52
CA HIS A 26 6.25 5.41 5.93
C HIS A 26 7.12 6.36 5.12
N TYR A 27 6.56 7.04 4.11
CA TYR A 27 7.33 7.92 3.24
C TYR A 27 7.74 9.24 3.91
N GLY A 28 6.92 9.77 4.81
CA GLY A 28 7.19 11.00 5.56
C GLY A 28 8.44 10.93 6.45
N ARG A 29 9.00 9.74 6.67
CA ARG A 29 10.30 9.55 7.35
C ARG A 29 11.49 9.91 6.47
N PHE A 30 11.32 9.86 5.15
CA PHE A 30 12.41 9.96 4.18
C PHE A 30 12.28 11.20 3.30
N ILE A 31 11.04 11.57 2.96
CA ILE A 31 10.72 12.66 2.04
C ILE A 31 9.64 13.58 2.63
N SER A 32 9.56 14.82 2.16
CA SER A 32 8.57 15.79 2.65
C SER A 32 8.09 16.75 1.56
N GLY A 33 7.03 17.50 1.85
CA GLY A 33 6.44 18.47 0.94
C GLY A 33 5.90 17.83 -0.35
N LYS A 34 6.13 18.49 -1.48
CA LYS A 34 5.56 18.11 -2.79
C LYS A 34 5.98 16.70 -3.25
N GLU A 35 7.18 16.25 -2.85
CA GLU A 35 7.66 14.91 -3.18
C GLU A 35 6.82 13.83 -2.48
N LEU A 36 6.52 14.03 -1.19
CA LEU A 36 5.64 13.15 -0.43
C LEU A 36 4.25 13.12 -1.06
N GLU A 37 3.66 14.28 -1.35
CA GLU A 37 2.34 14.37 -1.99
C GLU A 37 2.29 13.57 -3.30
N THR A 38 3.34 13.64 -4.11
CA THR A 38 3.42 12.91 -5.37
C THR A 38 3.44 11.40 -5.16
N GLN A 39 4.16 10.92 -4.14
CA GLN A 39 4.28 9.48 -3.86
C GLN A 39 3.03 8.86 -3.25
N ILE A 40 2.22 9.63 -2.53
CA ILE A 40 1.02 9.12 -1.83
C ILE A 40 -0.29 9.39 -2.57
N SER A 41 -0.23 10.12 -3.69
CA SER A 41 -1.44 10.49 -4.42
C SER A 41 -1.99 9.30 -5.21
N PRO A 42 -3.26 8.91 -4.97
CA PRO A 42 -3.90 7.90 -5.78
C PRO A 42 -4.16 8.42 -7.20
N ASP A 43 -4.43 7.50 -8.11
CA ASP A 43 -4.93 7.83 -9.44
C ASP A 43 -6.37 8.38 -9.40
N PRO A 44 -6.93 8.86 -10.53
CA PRO A 44 -8.29 9.39 -10.58
C PRO A 44 -9.39 8.40 -10.19
N LEU A 45 -9.10 7.10 -10.11
CA LEU A 45 -10.04 6.03 -9.72
C LEU A 45 -9.85 5.61 -8.25
N GLY A 46 -8.95 6.28 -7.52
CA GLY A 46 -8.66 6.02 -6.10
C GLY A 46 -7.63 4.93 -5.85
N TYR A 47 -6.95 4.43 -6.88
CA TYR A 47 -5.95 3.36 -6.73
C TYR A 47 -4.55 3.92 -6.50
N ASN A 48 -3.83 3.29 -5.57
CA ASN A 48 -2.40 3.44 -5.40
C ASN A 48 -1.68 2.24 -5.99
N TYR A 49 -0.50 2.46 -6.55
CA TYR A 49 0.28 1.44 -7.23
C TYR A 49 1.57 1.18 -6.47
N PHE A 50 1.88 -0.10 -6.30
CA PHE A 50 3.03 -0.58 -5.55
C PHE A 50 3.61 -1.81 -6.23
N GLN A 51 4.86 -2.14 -5.97
CA GLN A 51 5.36 -3.49 -6.13
C GLN A 51 4.87 -4.35 -4.95
N LEU A 52 4.70 -5.65 -5.18
CA LEU A 52 4.19 -6.54 -4.12
C LEU A 52 5.06 -6.49 -2.84
N TRP A 53 6.39 -6.37 -2.97
CA TRP A 53 7.26 -6.26 -1.80
C TRP A 53 7.05 -4.95 -1.02
N GLU A 54 6.69 -3.86 -1.68
CA GLU A 54 6.38 -2.57 -1.04
C GLU A 54 5.13 -2.70 -0.18
N ILE A 55 4.10 -3.40 -0.69
CA ILE A 55 2.88 -3.67 0.08
C ILE A 55 3.22 -4.38 1.39
N MET A 56 4.07 -5.42 1.33
CA MET A 56 4.47 -6.17 2.52
C MET A 56 5.29 -5.32 3.50
N GLN A 57 6.20 -4.49 3.00
CA GLN A 57 7.04 -3.61 3.82
C GLN A 57 6.23 -2.50 4.50
N ILE A 58 5.35 -1.84 3.76
CA ILE A 58 4.62 -0.65 4.23
C ILE A 58 3.47 -1.06 5.14
N PHE A 59 2.69 -2.07 4.73
CA PHE A 59 1.41 -2.39 5.37
C PHE A 59 1.41 -3.70 6.16
N GLY A 60 2.43 -4.56 6.01
CA GLY A 60 2.44 -5.88 6.64
C GLY A 60 2.26 -5.85 8.17
N ALA A 61 2.86 -4.86 8.84
CA ALA A 61 2.71 -4.66 10.28
C ALA A 61 1.29 -4.21 10.69
N SER A 62 0.49 -3.70 9.75
CA SER A 62 -0.89 -3.24 9.95
C SER A 62 -1.94 -4.27 9.53
N MET A 63 -1.52 -5.48 9.14
CA MET A 63 -2.41 -6.54 8.64
C MET A 63 -2.43 -7.79 9.53
N PHE A 64 -1.87 -7.72 10.75
CA PHE A 64 -1.92 -8.88 11.64
C PHE A 64 -3.35 -9.12 12.15
N ASN A 65 -3.64 -10.40 12.45
CA ASN A 65 -4.93 -10.79 13.00
C ASN A 65 -5.18 -10.15 14.37
N GLY A 66 -6.24 -9.36 14.48
CA GLY A 66 -6.58 -8.61 15.70
C GLY A 66 -6.50 -7.09 15.53
N MET A 67 -6.11 -6.59 14.36
CA MET A 67 -6.27 -5.18 14.02
C MET A 67 -7.75 -4.81 13.86
N ASN A 68 -8.15 -3.67 14.45
CA ASN A 68 -9.50 -3.12 14.33
C ASN A 68 -9.69 -2.28 13.06
N GLU A 69 -8.58 -1.85 12.44
CA GLU A 69 -8.57 -1.08 11.20
C GLU A 69 -7.65 -1.77 10.20
N VAL A 70 -8.07 -1.81 8.94
CA VAL A 70 -7.30 -2.42 7.85
C VAL A 70 -6.88 -1.36 6.82
N PRO A 71 -5.69 -1.51 6.21
CA PRO A 71 -5.17 -0.50 5.30
C PRO A 71 -5.85 -0.50 3.92
N PHE A 72 -6.55 -1.58 3.55
CA PHE A 72 -7.08 -1.77 2.20
C PHE A 72 -8.61 -1.83 2.18
N GLU A 73 -9.21 -1.17 1.21
CA GLU A 73 -10.64 -1.37 0.91
C GLU A 73 -10.85 -2.79 0.39
N ASP A 74 -11.84 -3.50 0.93
CA ASP A 74 -12.20 -4.88 0.61
C ASP A 74 -11.09 -5.95 0.75
N ASN A 75 -9.89 -5.56 1.19
CA ASN A 75 -8.68 -6.39 1.26
C ASN A 75 -8.33 -7.08 -0.07
N VAL A 76 -8.50 -6.38 -1.21
CA VAL A 76 -8.22 -6.91 -2.55
C VAL A 76 -6.99 -6.25 -3.16
N PHE A 77 -6.15 -7.08 -3.80
CA PHE A 77 -5.01 -6.65 -4.61
C PHE A 77 -5.23 -7.08 -6.07
N TYR A 78 -4.93 -6.17 -7.00
CA TYR A 78 -4.96 -6.47 -8.44
C TYR A 78 -3.54 -6.53 -8.98
N PHE A 79 -3.19 -7.64 -9.62
CA PHE A 79 -1.91 -7.83 -10.32
C PHE A 79 -2.04 -7.36 -11.77
N ASN A 80 -1.05 -6.63 -12.28
CA ASN A 80 -1.04 -6.07 -13.64
C ASN A 80 0.07 -6.67 -14.49
#